data_AF-A0A7G2N353-F1
#
_entry.id   AF-A0A7G2N353-F1
#
_cell.length_a   1.000
_cell.length_b   1.000
_cell.length_c   1.000
_cell.angle_alpha   90.00
_cell.angle_beta   90.00
_cell.angle_gamma   90.00
#
_symmetry.space_group_name_H-M   'P 1'
#
loop_
_entity.id
_entity.type
_entity.pdbx_description
1 polymer ?
#
loop_
_entity_poly.entity_id
_entity_poly.type
_entity_poly.pdbx_seq_one_letter_code
_entity_poly.pdbx_strand_id
1 'polypeptide(L)'
;MKKTLLLSVAAASIFALAACGQKSGDAAKDSSSAKTEKITVAGSTALQPLVEANVEGFTQDNTNLQITVQGGGSGLGLSQVSTGAIQIGNSDLFAEEKSKDIAPKVKDHKVAVVGFAPIVNKETKVDGLTKAQLKDIFSGKITNWKEVGGQDQKITVINRAEGSGTRFNFEKYGLDNTQVVKASEQDSSGAVVQMVSQTPGAISYVAFSNIKDTIKALEIDDVKPTEANVAKNEWKIWSYEHMYTQKDNTTEGQEKFIKAVTSNKTLLEKLGYLAIDDMKVTRDQDGNVK
;
A
#
# COMPACT_ATOMS: atom_id res chain seq x y z
N MET A 1 -2.55 41.10 52.04
CA MET A 1 -2.94 41.24 53.46
C MET A 1 -4.23 40.44 53.70
N LYS A 2 -4.22 39.58 54.73
CA LYS A 2 -5.34 39.08 55.57
C LYS A 2 -6.55 38.42 54.85
N LYS A 3 -6.73 37.09 54.95
CA LYS A 3 -7.52 36.33 55.98
C LYS A 3 -9.01 36.71 55.92
N THR A 4 -9.97 35.81 55.69
CA THR A 4 -10.53 34.75 56.60
C THR A 4 -11.55 33.91 55.79
N LEU A 5 -11.69 32.58 55.83
CA LEU A 5 -11.85 31.56 56.89
C LEU A 5 -13.33 31.35 57.36
N LEU A 6 -13.76 30.06 57.39
CA LEU A 6 -14.85 29.39 58.16
C LEU A 6 -16.29 29.49 57.59
N LEU A 7 -17.19 28.49 57.65
CA LEU A 7 -17.25 27.17 58.31
C LEU A 7 -18.48 26.36 57.81
N SER A 8 -18.39 25.01 57.84
CA SER A 8 -19.41 24.04 58.36
C SER A 8 -20.71 23.78 57.53
N VAL A 9 -21.43 22.64 57.56
CA VAL A 9 -21.55 21.42 58.40
C VAL A 9 -22.02 20.25 57.50
N ALA A 10 -21.74 19.03 57.94
CA ALA A 10 -22.12 17.72 57.40
C ALA A 10 -23.62 17.39 57.30
N ALA A 11 -23.96 16.41 56.46
CA ALA A 11 -25.01 15.43 56.74
C ALA A 11 -24.71 14.12 56.01
N ALA A 12 -24.39 13.08 56.79
CA ALA A 12 -24.34 11.69 56.34
C ALA A 12 -25.76 11.12 56.27
N SER A 13 -26.04 10.27 55.29
CA SER A 13 -27.26 9.45 55.27
C SER A 13 -26.91 8.07 54.76
N ILE A 14 -26.71 7.17 55.72
CA ILE A 14 -26.61 5.73 55.54
C ILE A 14 -28.04 5.22 55.35
N PHE A 15 -28.31 4.58 54.22
CA PHE A 15 -29.44 3.65 54.10
C PHE A 15 -28.89 2.27 53.73
N ALA A 16 -28.76 1.43 54.76
CA ALA A 16 -28.70 -0.01 54.61
C ALA A 16 -30.14 -0.54 54.67
N LEU A 17 -30.61 -1.17 53.61
CA LEU A 17 -31.76 -2.06 53.64
C LEU A 17 -31.28 -3.45 53.24
N ALA A 18 -31.42 -4.36 54.19
CA ALA A 18 -31.16 -5.78 54.03
C ALA A 18 -32.43 -6.52 53.61
N ALA A 19 -32.20 -7.58 52.84
CA ALA A 19 -32.83 -8.90 52.96
C ALA A 19 -34.05 -9.28 52.08
N CYS A 20 -33.83 -10.43 51.41
CA CYS A 20 -34.76 -11.53 51.13
C CYS A 20 -35.73 -11.44 49.93
N GLY A 21 -35.22 -11.88 48.76
CA GLY A 21 -35.55 -13.21 48.23
C GLY A 21 -36.84 -13.39 47.43
N GLN A 22 -36.70 -13.64 46.12
CA GLN A 22 -37.52 -14.65 45.43
C GLN A 22 -36.81 -15.17 44.17
N LYS A 23 -36.68 -16.50 44.08
CA LYS A 23 -36.20 -17.23 42.91
C LYS A 23 -37.15 -17.00 41.73
N SER A 24 -36.61 -16.40 40.67
CA SER A 24 -37.03 -16.67 39.30
C SER A 24 -35.75 -16.91 38.51
N GLY A 25 -35.58 -18.15 38.06
CA GLY A 25 -34.49 -18.51 37.16
C GLY A 25 -34.77 -17.91 35.79
N ASP A 26 -34.18 -16.76 35.53
CA ASP A 26 -33.80 -16.39 34.17
C ASP A 26 -32.32 -16.71 34.03
N ALA A 27 -32.02 -17.69 33.19
CA ALA A 27 -30.68 -17.87 32.68
C ALA A 27 -30.33 -16.58 31.93
N ALA A 28 -29.61 -15.69 32.59
CA ALA A 28 -28.89 -14.61 31.94
C ALA A 28 -27.98 -15.27 30.92
N LYS A 29 -28.45 -15.31 29.67
CA LYS A 29 -27.66 -15.65 28.51
C LYS A 29 -26.59 -14.57 28.47
N ASP A 30 -25.42 -14.91 29.00
CA ASP A 30 -24.22 -14.10 28.96
C ASP A 30 -23.91 -13.87 27.48
N SER A 31 -24.49 -12.82 26.91
CA SER A 31 -24.14 -12.32 25.61
C SER A 31 -22.76 -11.72 25.79
N SER A 32 -21.74 -12.58 25.70
CA SER A 32 -20.36 -12.13 25.52
C SER A 32 -20.40 -11.10 24.40
N SER A 33 -20.23 -9.82 24.74
CA SER A 33 -19.96 -8.83 23.71
C SER A 33 -18.69 -9.30 23.03
N ALA A 34 -18.83 -9.83 21.81
CA ALA A 34 -17.70 -10.36 21.07
C ALA A 34 -16.63 -9.26 21.03
N LYS A 35 -15.47 -9.54 21.63
CA LYS A 35 -14.41 -8.55 21.78
C LYS A 35 -14.03 -8.04 20.39
N THR A 36 -14.28 -6.75 20.13
CA THR A 36 -13.92 -6.14 18.86
C THR A 36 -12.41 -6.12 18.72
N GLU A 37 -11.90 -6.74 17.66
CA GLU A 37 -10.50 -6.71 17.28
C GLU A 37 -10.25 -5.50 16.39
N LYS A 38 -9.19 -4.74 16.68
CA LYS A 38 -8.78 -3.58 15.87
C LYS A 38 -7.55 -3.95 15.05
N ILE A 39 -7.65 -3.81 13.74
CA ILE A 39 -6.57 -4.12 12.79
C ILE A 39 -6.20 -2.82 12.07
N THR A 40 -5.01 -2.31 12.38
CA THR A 40 -4.42 -1.21 11.62
C THR A 40 -3.56 -1.80 10.52
N VAL A 41 -3.84 -1.40 9.29
CA VAL A 41 -3.11 -1.77 8.07
C VAL A 41 -2.42 -0.52 7.54
N ALA A 42 -1.10 -0.54 7.39
CA ALA A 42 -0.38 0.61 6.86
C ALA A 42 0.79 0.22 5.96
N GLY A 43 1.17 1.11 5.04
CA GLY A 43 2.38 0.96 4.23
C GLY A 43 2.16 1.29 2.76
N SER A 44 2.34 0.30 1.89
CA SER A 44 2.26 0.47 0.43
C SER A 44 0.98 1.21 0.01
N THR A 45 1.20 2.29 -0.73
CA THR A 45 0.14 3.05 -1.40
C THR A 45 -0.19 2.49 -2.79
N ALA A 46 0.62 1.56 -3.31
CA ALA A 46 0.29 0.77 -4.49
C ALA A 46 -0.71 -0.35 -4.16
N LEU A 47 -0.63 -0.95 -2.97
CA LEU A 47 -1.57 -1.97 -2.48
C LEU A 47 -2.85 -1.41 -1.84
N GLN A 48 -2.79 -0.16 -1.38
CA GLN A 48 -3.87 0.48 -0.63
C GLN A 48 -5.27 0.39 -1.30
N PRO A 49 -5.43 0.63 -2.62
CA PRO A 49 -6.75 0.52 -3.27
C PRO A 49 -7.40 -0.86 -3.12
N LEU A 50 -6.62 -1.94 -3.25
CA LEU A 50 -7.12 -3.31 -3.10
C LEU A 50 -7.56 -3.58 -1.66
N VAL A 51 -6.79 -3.12 -0.69
CA VAL A 51 -7.08 -3.35 0.73
C VAL A 51 -8.33 -2.58 1.14
N GLU A 52 -8.44 -1.29 0.78
CA GLU A 52 -9.62 -0.46 1.06
C GLU A 52 -10.90 -1.08 0.46
N ALA A 53 -10.84 -1.53 -0.79
CA ALA A 53 -11.99 -2.13 -1.45
C ALA A 53 -12.42 -3.49 -0.83
N ASN A 54 -11.50 -4.23 -0.22
CA ASN A 54 -11.84 -5.44 0.52
C ASN A 54 -12.44 -5.13 1.91
N VAL A 55 -12.04 -4.03 2.57
CA VAL A 55 -12.60 -3.65 3.89
C VAL A 55 -14.10 -3.41 3.82
N GLU A 56 -14.58 -2.73 2.77
CA GLU A 56 -15.99 -2.32 2.61
C GLU A 56 -16.96 -3.51 2.66
N GLY A 57 -16.63 -4.62 1.99
CA GLY A 57 -17.44 -5.85 2.03
C GLY A 57 -17.12 -6.74 3.22
N PHE A 58 -15.85 -6.88 3.57
CA PHE A 58 -15.41 -7.84 4.60
C PHE A 58 -15.94 -7.53 6.00
N THR A 59 -16.03 -6.25 6.37
CA THR A 59 -16.48 -5.84 7.71
C THR A 59 -17.99 -5.98 7.92
N GLN A 60 -18.78 -6.13 6.84
CA GLN A 60 -20.22 -6.42 6.93
C GLN A 60 -20.47 -7.83 7.47
N ASP A 61 -19.65 -8.80 7.03
CA ASP A 61 -19.74 -10.20 7.45
C ASP A 61 -18.91 -10.50 8.71
N ASN A 62 -18.00 -9.60 9.10
CA ASN A 62 -17.09 -9.75 10.23
C ASN A 62 -17.20 -8.54 11.18
N THR A 63 -18.39 -8.36 11.75
CA THR A 63 -18.75 -7.19 12.58
C THR A 63 -17.92 -7.05 13.86
N ASN A 64 -17.21 -8.10 14.27
CA ASN A 64 -16.26 -8.07 15.39
C ASN A 64 -14.88 -7.51 15.00
N LEU A 65 -14.65 -7.14 13.73
CA LEU A 65 -13.39 -6.58 13.25
C LEU A 65 -13.55 -5.10 12.87
N GLN A 66 -12.62 -4.27 13.32
CA GLN A 66 -12.50 -2.87 12.93
C GLN A 66 -11.17 -2.68 12.19
N ILE A 67 -11.23 -2.40 10.89
CA ILE A 67 -10.05 -2.27 10.04
C ILE A 67 -9.86 -0.81 9.62
N THR A 68 -8.66 -0.28 9.85
CA THR A 68 -8.25 1.06 9.41
C THR A 68 -7.07 0.92 8.46
N VAL A 69 -7.14 1.56 7.29
CA VAL A 69 -6.10 1.52 6.26
C VAL A 69 -5.40 2.87 6.18
N GLN A 70 -4.07 2.86 6.11
CA GLN A 70 -3.23 4.05 6.01
C GLN A 70 -2.14 3.87 4.95
N GLY A 71 -1.79 4.95 4.26
CA GLY A 71 -0.62 4.97 3.38
C GLY A 71 0.69 5.13 4.17
N GLY A 72 1.75 5.55 3.47
CA GLY A 72 3.05 5.88 4.08
C GLY A 72 4.27 5.21 3.42
N GLY A 73 4.04 4.25 2.53
CA GLY A 73 5.07 3.53 1.79
C GLY A 73 5.48 2.20 2.42
N SER A 74 5.98 1.30 1.58
CA SER A 74 6.35 -0.08 1.93
C SER A 74 7.37 -0.16 3.05
N GLY A 75 8.34 0.76 3.09
CA GLY A 75 9.33 0.82 4.16
C GLY A 75 8.73 1.17 5.53
N LEU A 76 7.71 2.04 5.57
CA LEU A 76 6.99 2.39 6.80
C LEU A 76 6.16 1.19 7.30
N GLY A 77 5.41 0.54 6.40
CA GLY A 77 4.60 -0.64 6.73
C GLY A 77 5.44 -1.76 7.35
N LEU A 78 6.54 -2.14 6.69
CA LEU A 78 7.49 -3.13 7.19
C LEU A 78 8.08 -2.76 8.55
N SER A 79 8.49 -1.50 8.73
CA SER A 79 9.09 -1.05 9.99
C SER A 79 8.08 -1.09 11.14
N GLN A 80 6.87 -0.59 10.93
CA GLN A 80 5.83 -0.54 11.96
C GLN A 80 5.30 -1.92 12.33
N VAL A 81 5.09 -2.82 11.37
CA VAL A 81 4.62 -4.17 11.71
C VAL A 81 5.70 -4.98 12.44
N SER A 82 6.99 -4.79 12.09
CA SER A 82 8.10 -5.49 12.75
C SER A 82 8.28 -5.13 14.23
N THR A 83 7.77 -3.97 14.64
CA THR A 83 7.79 -3.49 16.04
C THR A 83 6.45 -3.67 16.76
N GLY A 84 5.42 -4.13 16.03
CA GLY A 84 4.07 -4.28 16.54
C GLY A 84 3.26 -2.99 16.71
N ALA A 85 3.73 -1.89 16.13
CA ALA A 85 3.00 -0.62 16.14
C ALA A 85 1.70 -0.68 15.31
N ILE A 86 1.67 -1.54 14.29
CA ILE A 86 0.48 -1.85 13.48
C ILE A 86 0.30 -3.37 13.38
N GLN A 87 -0.90 -3.81 13.01
CA GLN A 87 -1.21 -5.23 12.90
C GLN A 87 -0.79 -5.78 11.54
N ILE A 88 -0.95 -5.02 10.45
CA ILE A 88 -0.57 -5.47 9.11
C ILE A 88 0.27 -4.40 8.41
N GLY A 89 1.43 -4.79 7.90
CA GLY A 89 2.30 -3.95 7.08
C GLY A 89 2.15 -4.28 5.59
N ASN A 90 1.58 -3.36 4.80
CA ASN A 90 1.50 -3.51 3.35
C ASN A 90 2.83 -3.13 2.69
N SER A 91 3.29 -3.91 1.72
CA SER A 91 4.58 -3.66 1.06
C SER A 91 4.66 -4.25 -0.35
N ASP A 92 5.28 -3.50 -1.25
CA ASP A 92 5.65 -3.96 -2.61
C ASP A 92 6.99 -4.72 -2.63
N LEU A 93 7.62 -4.84 -1.46
CA LEU A 93 8.98 -5.35 -1.26
C LEU A 93 8.95 -6.63 -0.43
N PHE A 94 9.88 -7.53 -0.75
CA PHE A 94 10.30 -8.55 0.20
C PHE A 94 10.91 -7.87 1.44
N ALA A 95 10.65 -8.42 2.62
CA ALA A 95 11.17 -7.84 3.87
C ALA A 95 12.71 -7.78 3.87
N GLU A 96 13.37 -8.73 3.23
CA GLU A 96 14.82 -8.82 3.02
C GLU A 96 15.36 -7.65 2.20
N GLU A 97 14.61 -7.16 1.23
CA GLU A 97 14.99 -5.99 0.41
C GLU A 97 14.98 -4.70 1.24
N LYS A 98 14.16 -4.65 2.31
CA LYS A 98 14.12 -3.50 3.22
C LYS A 98 15.15 -3.57 4.34
N SER A 99 15.29 -4.72 5.00
CA SER A 99 16.25 -4.96 6.07
C SER A 99 16.30 -6.44 6.47
N LYS A 100 17.52 -6.98 6.56
CA LYS A 100 17.80 -8.31 7.11
C LYS A 100 17.39 -8.46 8.58
N ASP A 101 17.23 -7.35 9.31
CA ASP A 101 16.78 -7.35 10.71
C ASP A 101 15.25 -7.35 10.85
N ILE A 102 14.52 -6.96 9.79
CA ILE A 102 13.06 -6.96 9.76
C ILE A 102 12.54 -8.33 9.33
N ALA A 103 13.09 -8.91 8.26
CA ALA A 103 12.67 -10.20 7.71
C ALA A 103 12.41 -11.30 8.74
N PRO A 104 13.28 -11.56 9.74
CA PRO A 104 13.04 -12.61 10.72
C PRO A 104 11.91 -12.31 11.73
N LYS A 105 11.44 -11.06 11.83
CA LYS A 105 10.41 -10.59 12.79
C LYS A 105 8.99 -10.58 12.21
N VAL A 106 8.87 -10.73 10.90
CA VAL A 106 7.59 -10.65 10.19
C VAL A 106 7.26 -11.98 9.52
N LYS A 107 5.98 -12.22 9.31
CA LYS A 107 5.46 -13.30 8.48
C LYS A 107 4.95 -12.70 7.18
N ASP A 108 5.46 -13.21 6.06
CA ASP A 108 5.07 -12.79 4.72
C ASP A 108 3.77 -13.50 4.28
N HIS A 109 2.85 -12.72 3.72
CA HIS A 109 1.71 -13.21 2.99
C HIS A 109 1.65 -12.47 1.65
N LYS A 110 2.01 -13.16 0.57
CA LYS A 110 1.84 -12.64 -0.79
C LYS A 110 0.36 -12.66 -1.13
N VAL A 111 -0.18 -11.52 -1.53
CA VAL A 111 -1.62 -11.35 -1.77
C VAL A 111 -1.97 -11.07 -3.23
N ALA A 112 -1.03 -10.51 -4.00
CA ALA A 112 -1.22 -10.20 -5.42
C ALA A 112 0.12 -10.02 -6.14
N VAL A 113 0.06 -9.79 -7.44
CA VAL A 113 1.14 -9.21 -8.25
C VAL A 113 0.65 -7.92 -8.89
N VAL A 114 1.52 -6.91 -9.00
CA VAL A 114 1.21 -5.67 -9.72
C VAL A 114 2.34 -5.28 -10.67
N GLY A 115 1.99 -4.73 -11.82
CA GLY A 115 2.93 -4.05 -12.72
C GLY A 115 3.12 -2.58 -12.33
N PHE A 116 4.27 -2.01 -12.67
CA PHE A 116 4.55 -0.58 -12.56
C PHE A 116 4.85 0.00 -13.94
N ALA A 117 4.27 1.17 -14.25
CA ALA A 117 4.45 1.85 -15.53
C ALA A 117 5.06 3.25 -15.35
N PRO A 118 5.90 3.70 -16.30
CA PRO A 118 6.14 5.12 -16.45
C PRO A 118 4.82 5.79 -16.85
N ILE A 119 4.53 6.92 -16.21
CA ILE A 119 3.36 7.72 -16.50
C ILE A 119 3.76 9.14 -16.87
N VAL A 120 3.00 9.74 -17.77
CA VAL A 120 3.18 11.12 -18.21
C VAL A 120 1.88 11.90 -18.11
N ASN A 121 2.03 13.22 -18.16
CA ASN A 121 0.90 14.10 -18.40
C ASN A 121 0.18 13.70 -19.71
N LYS A 122 -1.16 13.78 -19.72
CA LYS A 122 -1.97 13.37 -20.88
C LYS A 122 -1.67 14.15 -22.16
N GLU A 123 -1.15 15.36 -22.06
CA GLU A 123 -0.83 16.19 -23.21
C GLU A 123 0.46 15.74 -23.91
N THR A 124 1.33 14.98 -23.24
CA THR A 124 2.58 14.45 -23.80
C THR A 124 2.30 13.54 -24.99
N LYS A 125 2.85 13.90 -26.16
CA LYS A 125 2.67 13.18 -27.45
C LYS A 125 3.75 12.14 -27.71
N VAL A 126 4.04 11.33 -26.68
CA VAL A 126 4.92 10.15 -26.76
C VAL A 126 4.16 8.98 -26.18
N ASP A 127 4.03 7.88 -26.91
CA ASP A 127 3.24 6.71 -26.49
C ASP A 127 4.10 5.59 -25.90
N GLY A 128 5.39 5.58 -26.22
CA GLY A 128 6.35 4.62 -25.69
C GLY A 128 7.77 5.17 -25.68
N LEU A 129 8.63 4.53 -24.89
CA LEU A 129 10.06 4.82 -24.82
C LEU A 129 10.83 3.51 -24.96
N THR A 130 12.03 3.57 -25.51
CA THR A 130 13.00 2.49 -25.24
C THR A 130 13.44 2.55 -23.78
N LYS A 131 13.88 1.42 -23.22
CA LYS A 131 14.43 1.39 -21.87
C LYS A 131 15.66 2.30 -21.71
N ALA A 132 16.46 2.45 -22.76
CA ALA A 132 17.57 3.40 -22.78
C ALA A 132 17.09 4.86 -22.63
N GLN A 133 16.08 5.27 -23.40
CA GLN A 133 15.49 6.61 -23.29
C GLN A 133 14.85 6.83 -21.92
N LEU A 134 14.16 5.84 -21.36
CA LEU A 134 13.61 5.92 -20.01
C LEU A 134 14.70 6.25 -18.98
N LYS A 135 15.83 5.52 -19.02
CA LYS A 135 16.97 5.75 -18.14
C LYS A 135 17.62 7.11 -18.35
N ASP A 136 17.77 7.53 -19.60
CA ASP A 136 18.37 8.83 -19.92
C ASP A 136 17.46 10.00 -19.52
N ILE A 137 16.13 9.84 -19.54
CA ILE A 137 15.16 10.80 -19.00
C ILE A 137 15.28 10.88 -17.48
N PHE A 138 15.19 9.75 -16.76
CA PHE A 138 15.23 9.76 -15.30
C PHE A 138 16.60 10.15 -14.74
N SER A 139 17.69 9.96 -15.49
CA SER A 139 19.01 10.49 -15.11
C SER A 139 19.23 11.96 -15.48
N GLY A 140 18.31 12.57 -16.24
CA GLY A 140 18.37 13.97 -16.67
C GLY A 140 19.30 14.24 -17.85
N LYS A 141 19.72 13.22 -18.60
CA LYS A 141 20.46 13.41 -19.86
C LYS A 141 19.54 13.85 -20.99
N ILE A 142 18.37 13.22 -21.10
CA ILE A 142 17.28 13.68 -21.98
C ILE A 142 16.41 14.60 -21.14
N THR A 143 16.23 15.83 -21.59
CA THR A 143 15.55 16.88 -20.82
C THR A 143 14.37 17.50 -21.56
N ASN A 144 14.14 17.11 -22.81
CA ASN A 144 13.04 17.59 -23.65
C ASN A 144 12.39 16.45 -24.44
N TRP A 145 11.07 16.44 -24.50
CA TRP A 145 10.30 15.40 -25.19
C TRP A 145 10.61 15.29 -26.69
N LYS A 146 11.06 16.37 -27.35
CA LYS A 146 11.44 16.33 -28.78
C LYS A 146 12.62 15.40 -29.06
N GLU A 147 13.48 15.17 -28.07
CA GLU A 147 14.65 14.29 -28.18
C GLU A 147 14.23 12.80 -28.30
N VAL A 148 12.97 12.49 -27.97
CA VAL A 148 12.38 11.14 -28.06
C VAL A 148 11.16 11.13 -28.98
N GLY A 149 11.06 12.08 -29.92
CA GLY A 149 10.00 12.14 -30.93
C GLY A 149 8.71 12.83 -30.49
N GLY A 150 8.69 13.46 -29.31
CA GLY A 150 7.58 14.25 -28.81
C GLY A 150 7.59 15.72 -29.24
N GLN A 151 6.81 16.53 -28.52
CA GLN A 151 6.76 17.98 -28.72
C GLN A 151 7.99 18.68 -28.13
N ASP A 152 8.29 19.90 -28.58
CA ASP A 152 9.29 20.76 -27.93
C ASP A 152 8.79 21.22 -26.56
N GLN A 153 8.97 20.36 -25.57
CA GLN A 153 8.45 20.51 -24.23
C GLN A 153 9.47 19.96 -23.24
N LYS A 154 9.86 20.78 -22.26
CA LYS A 154 10.76 20.37 -21.20
C LYS A 154 10.16 19.20 -20.41
N ILE A 155 10.99 18.21 -20.12
CA ILE A 155 10.64 17.08 -19.25
C ILE A 155 10.77 17.52 -17.80
N THR A 156 9.73 17.23 -17.01
CA THR A 156 9.75 17.42 -15.56
C THR A 156 9.65 16.07 -14.87
N VAL A 157 10.77 15.58 -14.32
CA VAL A 157 10.75 14.35 -13.51
C VAL A 157 10.09 14.65 -12.16
N ILE A 158 9.16 13.79 -11.75
CA ILE A 158 8.58 13.77 -10.40
C ILE A 158 8.85 12.38 -9.83
N ASN A 159 9.43 12.33 -8.64
CA ASN A 159 9.79 11.09 -7.96
C ASN A 159 8.84 10.76 -6.80
N ARG A 160 8.97 9.53 -6.31
CA ARG A 160 8.38 9.08 -5.06
C ARG A 160 9.38 9.23 -3.91
N ALA A 161 8.88 9.42 -2.70
CA ALA A 161 9.73 9.43 -1.50
C ALA A 161 10.54 8.13 -1.36
N GLU A 162 11.73 8.22 -0.76
CA GLU A 162 12.68 7.08 -0.60
C GLU A 162 12.07 5.83 0.08
N GLY A 163 11.06 6.01 0.95
CA GLY A 163 10.35 4.90 1.61
C GLY A 163 9.36 4.13 0.71
N SER A 164 9.20 4.51 -0.55
CA SER A 164 8.27 3.91 -1.51
C SER A 164 8.81 2.60 -2.09
N GLY A 165 8.02 1.51 -1.98
CA GLY A 165 8.33 0.26 -2.68
C GLY A 165 8.16 0.40 -4.19
N THR A 166 7.17 1.17 -4.66
CA THR A 166 7.02 1.55 -6.06
C THR A 166 8.30 2.17 -6.63
N ARG A 167 8.94 3.11 -5.90
CA ARG A 167 10.24 3.68 -6.28
C ARG A 167 11.31 2.62 -6.39
N PHE A 168 11.49 1.85 -5.32
CA PHE A 168 12.51 0.81 -5.26
C PHE A 168 12.38 -0.18 -6.44
N ASN A 169 11.17 -0.69 -6.68
CA ASN A 169 10.90 -1.63 -7.77
C ASN A 169 11.08 -0.98 -9.15
N PHE A 170 10.65 0.26 -9.34
CA PHE A 170 10.80 0.96 -10.62
C PHE A 170 12.27 1.30 -10.92
N GLU A 171 13.03 1.76 -9.93
CA GLU A 171 14.47 2.00 -10.06
C GLU A 171 15.22 0.68 -10.36
N LYS A 172 14.92 -0.39 -9.60
CA LYS A 172 15.57 -1.70 -9.76
C LYS A 172 15.29 -2.33 -11.13
N TYR A 173 14.02 -2.43 -11.52
CA TYR A 173 13.61 -3.22 -12.69
C TYR A 173 13.38 -2.38 -13.96
N GLY A 174 12.95 -1.13 -13.79
CA GLY A 174 12.72 -0.19 -14.89
C GLY A 174 13.99 0.57 -15.29
N LEU A 175 14.79 1.00 -14.31
CA LEU A 175 15.96 1.85 -14.55
C LEU A 175 17.31 1.13 -14.39
N ASP A 176 17.31 -0.16 -14.07
CA ASP A 176 18.52 -0.94 -13.76
C ASP A 176 19.41 -0.26 -12.70
N ASN A 177 18.80 0.32 -11.67
CA ASN A 177 19.45 1.13 -10.63
C ASN A 177 20.27 2.32 -11.17
N THR A 178 19.89 2.87 -12.33
CA THR A 178 20.49 4.12 -12.83
C THR A 178 20.22 5.24 -11.83
N GLN A 179 21.25 6.02 -11.54
CA GLN A 179 21.12 7.19 -10.66
C GLN A 179 20.10 8.18 -11.24
N VAL A 180 19.02 8.39 -10.49
CA VAL A 180 17.94 9.31 -10.85
C VAL A 180 18.32 10.75 -10.48
N VAL A 181 17.95 11.69 -11.33
CA VAL A 181 18.14 13.12 -11.09
C VAL A 181 17.37 13.56 -9.84
N LYS A 182 17.91 14.54 -9.11
CA LYS A 182 17.16 15.19 -8.03
C LYS A 182 15.93 15.87 -8.62
N ALA A 183 14.77 15.54 -8.08
CA ALA A 183 13.46 15.96 -8.56
C ALA A 183 12.53 16.26 -7.38
N SER A 184 11.36 16.84 -7.65
CA SER A 184 10.33 16.92 -6.62
C SER A 184 9.89 15.51 -6.23
N GLU A 185 9.70 15.28 -4.93
CA GLU A 185 9.24 13.99 -4.41
C GLU A 185 7.79 14.10 -3.93
N GLN A 186 7.08 12.98 -3.98
CA GLN A 186 5.70 12.84 -3.51
C GLN A 186 5.55 11.57 -2.66
N ASP A 187 4.77 11.68 -1.59
CA ASP A 187 4.71 10.63 -0.57
C ASP A 187 3.88 9.42 -0.99
N SER A 188 2.87 9.61 -1.85
CA SER A 188 1.92 8.56 -2.24
C SER A 188 1.76 8.41 -3.75
N SER A 189 1.29 7.24 -4.18
CA SER A 189 0.94 7.02 -5.59
C SER A 189 -0.16 7.99 -6.03
N GLY A 190 -1.16 8.25 -5.19
CA GLY A 190 -2.22 9.22 -5.50
C GLY A 190 -1.71 10.65 -5.69
N ALA A 191 -0.78 11.11 -4.83
CA ALA A 191 -0.16 12.43 -4.95
C ALA A 191 0.67 12.56 -6.23
N VAL A 192 1.42 11.52 -6.61
CA VAL A 192 2.15 11.50 -7.90
C VAL A 192 1.20 11.61 -9.08
N VAL A 193 0.13 10.81 -9.12
CA VAL A 193 -0.85 10.84 -10.21
C VAL A 193 -1.43 12.25 -10.37
N GLN A 194 -1.79 12.88 -9.25
CA GLN A 194 -2.30 14.25 -9.25
C GLN A 194 -1.27 15.23 -9.80
N MET A 195 -0.03 15.20 -9.29
CA MET A 195 1.02 16.13 -9.71
C MET A 195 1.36 15.97 -11.20
N VAL A 196 1.47 14.74 -11.71
CA VAL A 196 1.72 14.46 -13.13
C VAL A 196 0.56 14.98 -13.99
N SER A 197 -0.70 14.77 -13.57
CA SER A 197 -1.86 15.23 -14.32
C SER A 197 -1.94 16.76 -14.44
N GLN A 198 -1.37 17.50 -13.48
CA GLN A 198 -1.41 18.97 -13.43
C GLN A 198 -0.16 19.62 -14.03
N THR A 199 0.87 18.85 -14.36
CA THR A 199 2.17 19.37 -14.81
C THR A 199 2.45 18.96 -16.25
N PRO A 200 2.24 19.84 -17.24
CA PRO A 200 2.59 19.57 -18.62
C PRO A 200 4.06 19.15 -18.77
N GLY A 201 4.30 18.10 -19.55
CA GLY A 201 5.64 17.55 -19.76
C GLY A 201 6.18 16.71 -18.60
N ALA A 202 5.40 16.47 -17.55
CA ALA A 202 5.85 15.65 -16.43
C ALA A 202 5.93 14.15 -16.77
N ILE A 203 6.88 13.48 -16.13
CA ILE A 203 7.03 12.03 -16.10
C ILE A 203 7.23 11.55 -14.66
N SER A 204 6.61 10.41 -14.32
CA SER A 204 6.83 9.67 -13.09
C SER A 204 6.54 8.19 -13.31
N TYR A 205 6.26 7.44 -12.26
CA TYR A 205 5.91 6.03 -12.30
C TYR A 205 4.93 5.67 -11.19
N VAL A 206 4.03 4.73 -11.47
CA VAL A 206 3.04 4.20 -10.51
C VAL A 206 2.71 2.74 -10.80
N ALA A 207 2.08 2.08 -9.83
CA ALA A 207 1.46 0.77 -10.05
C ALA A 207 0.29 0.88 -11.02
N PHE A 208 -0.01 -0.20 -11.76
CA PHE A 208 -1.12 -0.25 -12.72
C PHE A 208 -2.46 0.13 -12.07
N SER A 209 -2.67 -0.31 -10.82
CA SER A 209 -3.84 0.02 -10.00
C SER A 209 -4.04 1.51 -9.70
N ASN A 210 -3.03 2.33 -9.94
CA ASN A 210 -3.10 3.79 -9.78
C ASN A 210 -3.18 4.54 -11.11
N ILE A 211 -3.14 3.85 -12.25
CA ILE A 211 -3.32 4.48 -13.56
C ILE A 211 -4.79 4.89 -13.71
N LYS A 212 -5.01 6.17 -14.02
CA LYS A 212 -6.34 6.77 -14.18
C LYS A 212 -6.42 7.52 -15.50
N ASP A 213 -7.65 7.84 -15.92
CA ASP A 213 -7.94 8.72 -17.07
C ASP A 213 -7.52 10.18 -16.86
N THR A 214 -6.60 10.51 -15.98
CA THR A 214 -6.02 11.86 -15.85
C THR A 214 -4.55 11.89 -16.26
N ILE A 215 -3.95 10.73 -16.51
CA ILE A 215 -2.56 10.54 -16.92
C ILE A 215 -2.51 9.54 -18.08
N LYS A 216 -1.32 9.34 -18.67
CA LYS A 216 -1.08 8.33 -19.69
C LYS A 216 0.09 7.45 -19.27
N ALA A 217 -0.05 6.13 -19.36
CA ALA A 217 1.05 5.20 -19.17
C ALA A 217 1.80 4.99 -20.49
N LEU A 218 3.12 4.84 -20.41
CA LEU A 218 3.99 4.64 -21.58
C LEU A 218 4.32 3.16 -21.78
N GLU A 219 4.41 2.77 -23.04
CA GLU A 219 5.01 1.50 -23.46
C GLU A 219 6.53 1.54 -23.25
N ILE A 220 7.15 0.39 -23.00
CA ILE A 220 8.61 0.25 -22.90
C ILE A 220 9.08 -0.82 -23.87
N ASP A 221 10.02 -0.46 -24.76
CA ASP A 221 10.54 -1.35 -25.81
C ASP A 221 9.40 -2.02 -26.62
N ASP A 222 8.40 -1.22 -27.01
CA ASP A 222 7.17 -1.63 -27.73
C ASP A 222 6.29 -2.65 -26.98
N VAL A 223 6.53 -2.85 -25.69
CA VAL A 223 5.69 -3.67 -24.80
C VAL A 223 4.73 -2.78 -24.03
N LYS A 224 3.43 -3.11 -24.10
CA LYS A 224 2.39 -2.38 -23.36
C LYS A 224 2.38 -2.72 -21.86
N PRO A 225 2.09 -1.75 -20.97
CA PRO A 225 1.90 -1.99 -19.55
C PRO A 225 0.54 -2.66 -19.31
N THR A 226 0.47 -3.98 -19.49
CA THR A 226 -0.75 -4.77 -19.30
C THR A 226 -0.49 -5.97 -18.41
N GLU A 227 -1.53 -6.44 -17.72
CA GLU A 227 -1.51 -7.61 -16.86
C GLU A 227 -1.08 -8.85 -17.65
N ALA A 228 -1.57 -9.01 -18.88
CA ALA A 228 -1.17 -10.11 -19.76
C ALA A 228 0.35 -10.14 -20.03
N ASN A 229 0.96 -8.96 -20.21
CA ASN A 229 2.41 -8.85 -20.42
C ASN A 229 3.20 -9.06 -19.12
N VAL A 230 2.65 -8.65 -17.97
CA VAL A 230 3.23 -8.95 -16.65
C VAL A 230 3.21 -10.46 -16.38
N ALA A 231 2.08 -11.12 -16.60
CA ALA A 231 1.91 -12.56 -16.37
C ALA A 231 2.94 -13.41 -17.12
N LYS A 232 3.30 -12.99 -18.34
CA LYS A 232 4.29 -13.65 -19.21
C LYS A 232 5.72 -13.14 -19.05
N ASN A 233 5.95 -12.16 -18.17
CA ASN A 233 7.22 -11.47 -17.99
C ASN A 233 7.73 -10.71 -19.23
N GLU A 234 6.84 -10.38 -20.17
CA GLU A 234 7.14 -9.47 -21.27
C GLU A 234 7.27 -8.04 -20.75
N TRP A 235 6.36 -7.63 -19.85
CA TRP A 235 6.52 -6.44 -19.03
C TRP A 235 7.28 -6.79 -17.75
N LYS A 236 8.53 -6.35 -17.64
CA LYS A 236 9.46 -6.81 -16.58
C LYS A 236 9.40 -6.03 -15.27
N ILE A 237 8.68 -4.91 -15.25
CA ILE A 237 8.59 -4.01 -14.09
C ILE A 237 7.35 -4.38 -13.29
N TRP A 238 7.47 -5.37 -12.42
CA TRP A 238 6.40 -5.87 -11.56
C TRP A 238 6.96 -6.31 -10.20
N SER A 239 6.13 -6.47 -9.18
CA SER A 239 6.49 -7.10 -7.90
C SER A 239 5.32 -7.89 -7.33
N TYR A 240 5.61 -8.72 -6.33
CA TYR A 240 4.56 -9.20 -5.45
C TYR A 240 4.08 -8.06 -4.55
N GLU A 241 2.81 -8.14 -4.20
CA GLU A 241 2.20 -7.34 -3.15
C GLU A 241 2.09 -8.20 -1.89
N HIS A 242 2.55 -7.64 -0.78
CA HIS A 242 2.70 -8.35 0.48
C HIS A 242 1.88 -7.69 1.59
N MET A 243 1.21 -8.52 2.38
CA MET A 243 0.64 -8.14 3.66
C MET A 243 1.42 -8.84 4.76
N TYR A 244 2.29 -8.11 5.45
CA TYR A 244 3.10 -8.67 6.52
C TYR A 244 2.35 -8.63 7.85
N THR A 245 2.51 -9.66 8.68
CA THR A 245 2.10 -9.69 10.09
C THR A 245 3.32 -9.90 10.98
N GLN A 246 3.19 -9.73 12.30
CA GLN A 246 4.24 -10.18 13.21
C GLN A 246 4.34 -11.71 13.19
N LYS A 247 5.57 -12.22 13.13
CA LYS A 247 5.85 -13.65 12.92
C LYS A 247 5.12 -14.57 13.90
N ASP A 248 5.16 -14.23 15.17
CA ASP A 248 4.65 -15.07 16.26
C ASP A 248 3.35 -14.54 16.88
N ASN A 249 2.76 -13.49 16.29
CA ASN A 249 1.60 -12.79 16.86
C ASN A 249 0.60 -12.38 15.76
N THR A 250 0.22 -13.37 14.94
CA THR A 250 -0.86 -13.20 13.95
C THR A 250 -2.17 -13.72 14.51
N THR A 251 -3.21 -12.90 14.52
CA THR A 251 -4.56 -13.25 14.98
C THR A 251 -5.37 -13.94 13.89
N GLU A 252 -6.46 -14.61 14.28
CA GLU A 252 -7.43 -15.16 13.34
C GLU A 252 -8.10 -14.08 12.49
N GLY A 253 -8.36 -12.89 13.05
CA GLY A 253 -8.90 -11.75 12.33
C GLY A 253 -7.99 -11.26 11.21
N GLN A 254 -6.68 -11.18 11.47
CA GLN A 254 -5.67 -10.84 10.45
C GLN A 254 -5.62 -11.89 9.34
N GLU A 255 -5.55 -13.19 9.68
CA GLU A 255 -5.52 -14.27 8.70
C GLU A 255 -6.79 -14.29 7.82
N LYS A 256 -7.97 -14.08 8.42
CA LYS A 256 -9.24 -13.99 7.68
C LYS A 256 -9.25 -12.83 6.70
N PHE A 257 -8.77 -11.65 7.11
CA PHE A 257 -8.72 -10.48 6.25
C PHE A 257 -7.72 -10.65 5.10
N ILE A 258 -6.51 -11.13 5.39
CA ILE A 258 -5.49 -11.41 4.35
C ILE A 258 -6.02 -12.44 3.34
N LYS A 259 -6.71 -13.48 3.81
CA LYS A 259 -7.34 -14.46 2.95
C LYS A 259 -8.44 -13.84 2.07
N ALA A 260 -9.26 -12.94 2.63
CA ALA A 260 -10.29 -12.24 1.86
C ALA A 260 -9.67 -11.40 0.73
N VAL A 261 -8.59 -10.66 1.02
CA VAL A 261 -7.84 -9.89 0.01
C VAL A 261 -7.28 -10.81 -1.09
N THR A 262 -6.62 -11.91 -0.70
CA THR A 262 -5.96 -12.83 -1.63
C THR A 262 -6.95 -13.62 -2.50
N SER A 263 -8.13 -13.94 -1.98
CA SER A 263 -9.10 -14.81 -2.65
C SER A 263 -10.04 -14.06 -3.62
N ASN A 264 -10.06 -12.72 -3.56
CA ASN A 264 -11.00 -11.90 -4.32
C ASN A 264 -10.49 -11.59 -5.74
N LYS A 265 -10.43 -12.62 -6.60
CA LYS A 265 -9.92 -12.52 -7.98
C LYS A 265 -10.62 -11.44 -8.80
N THR A 266 -11.94 -11.35 -8.70
CA THR A 266 -12.72 -10.32 -9.40
C THR A 266 -12.26 -8.91 -9.05
N LEU A 267 -11.96 -8.66 -7.77
CA LEU A 267 -11.50 -7.35 -7.33
C LEU A 267 -10.04 -7.09 -7.71
N LEU A 268 -9.18 -8.12 -7.66
CA LEU A 268 -7.80 -8.04 -8.16
C LEU A 268 -7.80 -7.57 -9.62
N GLU A 269 -8.51 -8.29 -10.49
CA GLU A 269 -8.60 -7.98 -11.93
C GLU A 269 -9.18 -6.59 -12.17
N LYS A 270 -10.29 -6.25 -11.50
CA LYS A 270 -10.97 -4.96 -11.64
C LYS A 270 -10.05 -3.77 -11.28
N LEU A 271 -9.13 -3.97 -10.33
CA LEU A 271 -8.24 -2.92 -9.85
C LEU A 271 -6.84 -2.99 -10.48
N GLY A 272 -6.61 -3.81 -11.51
CA GLY A 272 -5.32 -3.88 -12.22
C GLY A 272 -4.22 -4.65 -11.47
N TYR A 273 -4.60 -5.60 -10.62
CA TYR A 273 -3.69 -6.57 -10.02
C TYR A 273 -3.88 -7.95 -10.66
N LEU A 274 -2.85 -8.78 -10.55
CA LEU A 274 -2.92 -10.19 -10.94
C LEU A 274 -3.02 -11.07 -9.70
N ALA A 275 -3.80 -12.16 -9.81
CA ALA A 275 -3.68 -13.25 -8.87
C ALA A 275 -2.32 -13.95 -9.07
N ILE A 276 -1.72 -14.42 -7.97
CA ILE A 276 -0.39 -15.02 -7.99
C ILE A 276 -0.34 -16.26 -8.91
N ASP A 277 -1.43 -17.02 -8.96
CA ASP A 277 -1.56 -18.22 -9.79
C ASP A 277 -1.75 -17.94 -11.28
N ASP A 278 -2.04 -16.69 -11.66
CA ASP A 278 -2.11 -16.29 -13.07
C ASP A 278 -0.71 -16.09 -13.68
N MET A 279 0.29 -15.79 -12.84
CA MET A 279 1.68 -15.60 -13.27
C MET A 279 2.27 -16.88 -13.88
N LYS A 280 3.02 -16.71 -14.98
CA LYS A 280 3.76 -17.80 -15.66
C LYS A 280 5.23 -17.87 -15.25
N VAL A 281 5.67 -16.90 -14.48
CA VAL A 281 7.00 -16.83 -13.90
C VAL A 281 6.90 -16.52 -12.41
N THR A 282 7.97 -16.78 -11.68
CA THR A 282 8.13 -16.35 -10.29
C THR A 282 9.34 -15.44 -10.16
N ARG A 283 9.35 -14.61 -9.13
CA ARG A 283 10.50 -13.78 -8.77
C ARG A 283 10.89 -13.99 -7.32
N ASP A 284 12.17 -14.23 -7.06
CA ASP A 284 12.67 -14.28 -5.69
C ASP A 284 13.07 -12.89 -5.17
N GLN A 285 13.40 -12.80 -3.88
CA GLN A 285 13.80 -11.55 -3.22
C GLN A 285 15.08 -10.92 -3.81
N ASP A 286 15.90 -11.71 -4.49
CA ASP A 286 17.12 -11.22 -5.15
C ASP A 286 16.80 -10.64 -6.54
N GLY A 287 15.57 -10.85 -7.04
CA GLY A 287 15.09 -10.37 -8.32
C GLY A 287 15.28 -11.36 -9.46
N ASN A 288 15.68 -12.62 -9.17
CA ASN A 288 15.80 -13.65 -10.20
C ASN A 288 14.42 -14.10 -10.65
N VAL A 289 14.21 -14.17 -11.96
CA VAL A 289 12.97 -14.66 -12.55
C VAL A 289 13.16 -16.11 -13.01
N LYS A 290 12.23 -16.98 -12.62
CA LYS A 290 12.19 -18.41 -12.99
C LYS A 290 10.88 -18.76 -13.67
#